data_AF-A0A838JV74-F1
#
_entry.id   AF-A0A838JV74-F1
#
_cell.length_a   1.000
_cell.length_b   1.000
_cell.length_c   1.000
_cell.angle_alpha   90.00
_cell.angle_beta   90.00
_cell.angle_gamma   90.00
#
_symmetry.space_group_name_H-M   'P 1'
#
loop_
_entity.id
_entity.type
_entity.pdbx_description
1 polymer ?
#
loop_
_entity_poly.entity_id
_entity_poly.type
_entity_poly.pdbx_seq_one_letter_code
_entity_poly.pdbx_strand_id
1 'polypeptide(L)'
;MSTSILATKLYIPPPRPQAVLRRRLIEQLNEGLHRKLTLVCAPAGFGKTTLISEWLAGCERPAAWLSLEEGDSDPARFLSYLVAAFQTIAANVGEGVLGALRSPQPPPTEAVLTVLLNDITAFEDDSVLVLDDYHAVDARAVDDVLTFLLEHQPPRMHLVIATREDPNLPLARLRAGGQLTELRASDLRFTPSEAAGFLEGAMGLDLSAEDIDALETRTEGWIAGLQLAALSMQGRTAATSFIESFTGSHHFVLDYLVEEVLGQQSESVQTFLLRTSILDRLCGPLCDAVLLDSSAPGQETLEYIERANLFLVPLGNERRWYRYHHLFADLLRQRLQQSIASTTGDGGRGVATLHSRASLWYEDNGLEIEAFRHAAAANDVERAERLIEGEGVPLYFRGTVAPVLKWLESLPKMVVDARPSLWVMYASVLLLVDHTAVEQKLQAAEAALQGAEQDDKTRDLVGRIASMRATLAVIEHDVETIITQSRRALKFLHPDNLPVLTATTWTLGHAHQLQGDRAAASRAYNEVISTGNSSGDSVYTIAATINLGQLQEADNKLSLATSTYRRVLQMAGDPPQPIACEACLGLARITYQWNDLDAAQQHGQQFLQLTRQM
;
A
#
# COMPACT_ATOMS: atom_id res chain seq x y z
N MET A 1 -8.53 24.13 -48.43
CA MET A 1 -9.99 23.96 -48.21
C MET A 1 -10.33 24.69 -46.93
N SER A 2 -11.47 25.39 -46.85
CA SER A 2 -11.87 26.11 -45.65
C SER A 2 -12.04 25.15 -44.48
N THR A 3 -11.21 25.28 -43.44
CA THR A 3 -11.36 24.54 -42.19
C THR A 3 -12.70 24.94 -41.57
N SER A 4 -13.69 24.05 -41.64
CA SER A 4 -14.99 24.28 -40.99
C SER A 4 -14.78 24.18 -39.49
N ILE A 5 -15.08 25.26 -38.78
CA ILE A 5 -14.99 25.31 -37.31
C ILE A 5 -16.25 24.68 -36.72
N LEU A 6 -16.07 23.70 -35.85
CA LEU A 6 -17.15 23.12 -35.06
C LEU A 6 -17.39 23.97 -33.81
N ALA A 7 -18.45 24.76 -33.81
CA ALA A 7 -18.73 25.75 -32.75
C ALA A 7 -18.91 25.13 -31.35
N THR A 8 -19.34 23.87 -31.25
CA THR A 8 -19.52 23.18 -29.95
C THR A 8 -18.21 23.01 -29.18
N LYS A 9 -17.06 23.02 -29.87
CA LYS A 9 -15.73 22.98 -29.24
C LYS A 9 -15.35 24.28 -28.54
N LEU A 10 -16.06 25.37 -28.84
CA LEU A 10 -15.83 26.71 -28.30
C LEU A 10 -16.75 27.04 -27.13
N TYR A 11 -17.67 26.13 -26.78
CA TYR A 11 -18.68 26.37 -25.77
C TYR A 11 -18.16 26.00 -24.37
N ILE A 12 -18.25 26.92 -23.42
CA ILE A 12 -17.97 26.64 -22.01
C ILE A 12 -19.08 25.73 -21.49
N PRO A 13 -18.78 24.49 -21.04
CA PRO A 13 -19.79 23.60 -20.50
C PRO A 13 -20.52 24.27 -19.32
N PRO A 14 -21.87 24.19 -19.25
CA PRO A 14 -22.60 24.87 -18.20
C PRO A 14 -22.36 24.15 -16.86
N PRO A 15 -22.25 24.90 -15.74
CA PRO A 15 -22.10 24.30 -14.43
C PRO A 15 -23.31 23.41 -14.12
N ARG A 16 -23.06 22.22 -13.55
CA ARG A 16 -24.15 21.30 -13.18
C ARG A 16 -24.92 21.87 -11.98
N PRO A 17 -26.27 21.85 -11.98
CA PRO A 17 -27.08 22.44 -10.89
C PRO A 17 -26.81 21.85 -9.49
N GLN A 18 -26.32 20.61 -9.44
CA GLN A 18 -26.02 19.87 -8.21
C GLN A 18 -24.50 19.62 -8.06
N ALA A 19 -23.65 20.42 -8.68
CA ALA A 19 -22.21 20.31 -8.49
C ALA A 19 -21.83 20.65 -7.03
N VAL A 20 -20.87 19.91 -6.48
CA VAL A 20 -20.30 20.22 -5.16
C VAL A 20 -19.29 21.34 -5.31
N LEU A 21 -19.54 22.45 -4.63
CA LEU A 21 -18.67 23.63 -4.67
C LEU A 21 -17.32 23.37 -4.01
N ARG A 22 -16.24 23.47 -4.79
CA ARG A 22 -14.87 23.18 -4.34
C ARG A 22 -14.08 24.45 -4.00
N ARG A 23 -14.51 25.16 -2.95
CA ARG A 23 -14.01 26.51 -2.60
C ARG A 23 -12.49 26.63 -2.56
N ARG A 24 -11.80 25.66 -1.95
CA ARG A 24 -10.33 25.65 -1.86
C ARG A 24 -9.64 25.66 -3.23
N LEU A 25 -10.21 24.98 -4.23
CA LEU A 25 -9.64 24.91 -5.58
C LEU A 25 -9.96 26.17 -6.36
N ILE A 26 -11.17 26.72 -6.18
CA ILE A 26 -11.56 28.02 -6.75
C ILE A 26 -10.64 29.14 -6.23
N GLU A 27 -10.32 29.14 -4.94
CA GLU A 27 -9.38 30.10 -4.33
C GLU A 27 -7.98 29.96 -4.97
N GLN A 28 -7.47 28.74 -5.13
CA GLN A 28 -6.18 28.50 -5.81
C GLN A 28 -6.18 28.94 -7.28
N LEU A 29 -7.28 28.75 -8.00
CA LEU A 29 -7.43 29.24 -9.39
C LEU A 29 -7.42 30.77 -9.43
N ASN A 30 -8.10 31.42 -8.48
CA ASN A 30 -8.11 32.88 -8.36
C ASN A 30 -6.73 33.45 -8.04
N GLU A 31 -5.99 32.84 -7.11
CA GLU A 31 -4.60 33.22 -6.83
C GLU A 31 -3.68 33.03 -8.06
N GLY A 32 -3.99 32.04 -8.89
CA GLY A 32 -3.26 31.73 -10.12
C GLY A 32 -3.45 32.74 -11.25
N LEU A 33 -4.50 33.58 -11.22
CA LEU A 33 -4.79 34.57 -12.27
C LEU A 33 -3.67 35.59 -12.51
N HIS A 34 -2.78 35.79 -11.54
CA HIS A 34 -1.61 36.68 -11.66
C HIS A 34 -0.38 35.99 -12.27
N ARG A 35 -0.47 34.69 -12.55
CA ARG A 35 0.59 33.88 -13.16
C ARG A 35 0.31 33.66 -14.65
N LYS A 36 1.31 33.16 -15.38
CA LYS A 36 1.19 32.90 -16.83
C LYS A 36 0.28 31.72 -17.13
N LEU A 37 0.49 30.61 -16.40
CA LEU A 37 -0.16 29.33 -16.68
C LEU A 37 -0.77 28.75 -15.41
N THR A 38 -2.02 28.29 -15.53
CA THR A 38 -2.63 27.33 -14.63
C THR A 38 -2.73 25.98 -15.32
N LEU A 39 -2.10 24.96 -14.75
CA LEU A 39 -2.13 23.58 -15.25
C LEU A 39 -3.01 22.72 -14.34
N VAL A 40 -4.12 22.22 -14.87
CA VAL A 40 -5.01 21.26 -14.21
C VAL A 40 -4.77 19.88 -14.82
N CYS A 41 -3.95 19.07 -14.15
CA CYS A 41 -3.45 17.80 -14.68
C CYS A 41 -3.82 16.63 -13.77
N ALA A 42 -4.68 15.76 -14.25
CA ALA A 42 -5.14 14.57 -13.51
C ALA A 42 -5.79 13.55 -14.46
N PRO A 43 -5.91 12.27 -14.05
CA PRO A 43 -6.57 11.25 -14.85
C PRO A 43 -8.02 11.60 -15.21
N ALA A 44 -8.62 10.77 -16.07
CA ALA A 44 -10.03 10.86 -16.38
C ALA A 44 -10.89 10.73 -15.11
N GLY A 45 -12.02 11.44 -15.06
CA GLY A 45 -12.97 11.33 -13.95
C GLY A 45 -12.62 12.09 -12.66
N PHE A 46 -11.60 12.95 -12.66
CA PHE A 46 -11.27 13.85 -11.53
C PHE A 46 -11.96 15.23 -11.60
N GLY A 47 -12.88 15.44 -12.55
CA GLY A 47 -13.70 16.64 -12.62
C GLY A 47 -12.97 17.92 -13.07
N LYS A 48 -11.90 17.80 -13.86
CA LYS A 48 -11.12 18.94 -14.40
C LYS A 48 -12.00 19.96 -15.12
N THR A 49 -12.71 19.53 -16.15
CA THR A 49 -13.63 20.37 -16.94
C THR A 49 -14.71 20.98 -16.06
N THR A 50 -15.33 20.19 -15.17
CA THR A 50 -16.35 20.68 -14.23
C THR A 50 -15.82 21.78 -13.32
N LEU A 51 -14.61 21.62 -12.78
CA LEU A 51 -13.98 22.62 -11.92
C LEU A 51 -13.73 23.93 -12.67
N ILE A 52 -13.18 23.87 -13.89
CA ILE A 52 -12.87 25.06 -14.67
C ILE A 52 -14.16 25.77 -15.10
N SER A 53 -15.17 25.03 -15.57
CA SER A 53 -16.49 25.59 -15.90
C SER A 53 -17.15 26.27 -14.69
N GLU A 54 -17.10 25.65 -13.52
CA GLU A 54 -17.65 26.21 -12.28
C GLU A 54 -16.90 27.48 -11.85
N TRP A 55 -15.57 27.46 -11.93
CA TRP A 55 -14.73 28.62 -11.65
C TRP A 55 -15.01 29.78 -12.61
N LEU A 56 -15.12 29.50 -13.91
CA LEU A 56 -15.44 30.52 -14.92
C LEU A 56 -16.83 31.12 -14.74
N ALA A 57 -17.82 30.35 -14.26
CA ALA A 57 -19.16 30.87 -13.99
C ALA A 57 -19.18 31.95 -12.88
N GLY A 58 -18.20 31.94 -11.98
CA GLY A 58 -17.98 32.97 -10.96
C GLY A 58 -16.88 33.98 -11.31
N CYS A 59 -16.24 33.87 -12.47
CA CYS A 59 -15.15 34.73 -12.89
C CYS A 59 -15.69 35.94 -13.66
N GLU A 60 -15.26 37.14 -13.31
CA GLU A 60 -15.69 38.38 -13.99
C GLU A 60 -14.94 38.65 -15.30
N ARG A 61 -13.91 37.84 -15.62
CA ARG A 61 -13.07 38.00 -16.82
C ARG A 61 -13.68 37.31 -18.04
N PRO A 62 -13.65 37.92 -19.24
CA PRO A 62 -14.01 37.24 -20.48
C PRO A 62 -13.14 35.99 -20.69
N ALA A 63 -13.77 34.87 -21.00
CA ALA A 63 -13.11 33.58 -21.15
C ALA A 63 -13.33 33.00 -22.56
N ALA A 64 -12.25 32.71 -23.25
CA ALA A 64 -12.24 31.91 -24.47
C ALA A 64 -12.02 30.44 -24.10
N TRP A 65 -12.79 29.54 -24.72
CA TRP A 65 -12.71 28.10 -24.47
C TRP A 65 -12.41 27.35 -25.76
N LEU A 66 -11.54 26.34 -25.67
CA LEU A 66 -11.26 25.42 -26.75
C LEU A 66 -11.12 23.99 -26.21
N SER A 67 -12.10 23.14 -26.51
CA SER A 67 -12.00 21.69 -26.32
C SER A 67 -11.25 21.07 -27.49
N LEU A 68 -10.18 20.33 -27.18
CA LEU A 68 -9.29 19.72 -28.16
C LEU A 68 -9.64 18.26 -28.43
N GLU A 69 -9.37 17.80 -29.65
CA GLU A 69 -9.60 16.43 -30.12
C GLU A 69 -8.39 15.95 -30.94
N GLU A 70 -8.25 14.64 -31.13
CA GLU A 70 -7.13 14.02 -31.90
C GLU A 70 -6.92 14.64 -33.29
N GLY A 71 -8.01 15.06 -33.94
CA GLY A 71 -7.96 15.68 -35.25
C GLY A 71 -7.31 17.07 -35.29
N ASP A 72 -7.02 17.69 -34.15
CA ASP A 72 -6.47 19.05 -34.06
C ASP A 72 -4.93 19.10 -33.95
N SER A 73 -4.25 17.95 -34.06
CA SER A 73 -2.79 17.85 -34.10
C SER A 73 -2.11 18.56 -35.27
N ASP A 74 -2.88 18.96 -36.30
CA ASP A 74 -2.39 19.83 -37.36
C ASP A 74 -2.27 21.29 -36.89
N PRO A 75 -1.08 21.93 -36.93
CA PRO A 75 -0.89 23.28 -36.40
C PRO A 75 -1.77 24.34 -37.06
N ALA A 76 -2.07 24.23 -38.36
CA ALA A 76 -2.91 25.22 -39.03
C ALA A 76 -4.37 25.11 -38.58
N ARG A 77 -4.86 23.88 -38.37
CA ARG A 77 -6.17 23.62 -37.78
C ARG A 77 -6.23 24.08 -36.33
N PHE A 78 -5.24 23.73 -35.51
CA PHE A 78 -5.13 24.20 -34.12
C PHE A 78 -5.20 25.73 -34.05
N LEU A 79 -4.38 26.43 -34.83
CA LEU A 79 -4.38 27.89 -34.87
C LEU A 79 -5.71 28.46 -35.35
N SER A 80 -6.38 27.81 -36.29
CA SER A 80 -7.71 28.24 -36.76
C SER A 80 -8.75 28.16 -35.64
N TYR A 81 -8.74 27.08 -34.85
CA TYR A 81 -9.61 26.91 -33.67
C TYR A 81 -9.24 27.86 -32.54
N LEU A 82 -7.94 28.10 -32.31
CA LEU A 82 -7.46 29.06 -31.33
C LEU A 82 -7.95 30.47 -31.64
N VAL A 83 -7.83 30.91 -32.90
CA VAL A 83 -8.40 32.20 -33.33
C VAL A 83 -9.91 32.22 -33.15
N ALA A 84 -10.61 31.17 -33.56
CA ALA A 84 -12.07 31.10 -33.39
C ALA A 84 -12.50 31.16 -31.90
N ALA A 85 -11.71 30.59 -30.99
CA ALA A 85 -11.94 30.67 -29.55
C ALA A 85 -11.80 32.12 -29.05
N PHE A 86 -10.75 32.84 -29.45
CA PHE A 86 -10.59 34.26 -29.13
C PHE A 86 -11.69 35.13 -29.73
N GLN A 87 -12.20 34.78 -30.92
CA GLN A 87 -13.29 35.52 -31.55
C GLN A 87 -14.62 35.45 -30.77
N THR A 88 -14.76 34.52 -29.81
CA THR A 88 -15.92 34.47 -28.92
C THR A 88 -15.94 35.60 -27.89
N ILE A 89 -14.76 36.13 -27.54
CA ILE A 89 -14.62 37.27 -26.62
C ILE A 89 -14.33 38.59 -27.37
N ALA A 90 -13.69 38.52 -28.54
CA ALA A 90 -13.35 39.69 -29.35
C ALA A 90 -13.39 39.38 -30.85
N ALA A 91 -14.48 39.78 -31.52
CA ALA A 91 -14.83 39.35 -32.88
C ALA A 91 -13.74 39.60 -33.95
N ASN A 92 -12.90 40.62 -33.79
CA ASN A 92 -11.91 41.03 -34.81
C ASN A 92 -10.53 40.38 -34.63
N VAL A 93 -10.31 39.60 -33.57
CA VAL A 93 -8.99 38.99 -33.31
C VAL A 93 -8.67 37.96 -34.39
N GLY A 94 -7.45 38.03 -34.94
CA GLY A 94 -6.91 36.98 -35.81
C GLY A 94 -7.53 36.89 -37.21
N GLU A 95 -8.27 37.90 -37.70
CA GLU A 95 -8.78 37.91 -39.08
C GLU A 95 -7.64 37.77 -40.11
N GLY A 96 -6.54 38.50 -39.91
CA GLY A 96 -5.35 38.41 -40.75
C GLY A 96 -4.66 37.03 -40.68
N VAL A 97 -4.73 36.38 -39.52
CA VAL A 97 -4.17 35.03 -39.29
C VAL A 97 -4.96 33.98 -40.07
N LEU A 98 -6.29 34.01 -40.02
CA LEU A 98 -7.13 33.09 -40.78
C LEU A 98 -6.91 33.24 -42.30
N GLY A 99 -6.66 34.45 -42.78
CA GLY A 99 -6.27 34.70 -44.17
C GLY A 99 -4.92 34.07 -44.52
N ALA A 100 -3.91 34.24 -43.66
CA ALA A 100 -2.57 33.70 -43.86
C ALA A 100 -2.53 32.17 -43.85
N LEU A 101 -3.29 31.52 -42.95
CA LEU A 101 -3.40 30.05 -42.86
C LEU A 101 -4.08 29.41 -44.08
N ARG A 102 -4.87 30.18 -44.84
CA ARG A 102 -5.52 29.74 -46.08
C ARG A 102 -4.65 29.93 -47.32
N SER A 103 -3.48 30.56 -47.19
CA SER A 103 -2.54 30.78 -48.30
C SER A 103 -1.99 29.45 -48.83
N PRO A 104 -1.78 29.30 -50.16
CA PRO A 104 -1.09 28.14 -50.73
C PRO A 104 0.35 27.97 -50.21
N GLN A 105 0.96 29.07 -49.79
CA GLN A 105 2.25 29.11 -49.09
C GLN A 105 2.03 29.87 -47.79
N PRO A 106 1.65 29.18 -46.70
CA PRO A 106 1.46 29.83 -45.42
C PRO A 106 2.82 30.35 -44.91
N PRO A 107 2.85 31.53 -44.27
CA PRO A 107 4.05 32.01 -43.62
C PRO A 107 4.45 31.09 -42.45
N PRO A 108 5.70 31.20 -41.96
CA PRO A 108 6.15 30.43 -40.80
C PRO A 108 5.23 30.63 -39.58
N THR A 109 5.03 29.56 -38.80
CA THR A 109 4.13 29.54 -37.64
C THR A 109 4.40 30.68 -36.65
N GLU A 110 5.67 31.00 -36.39
CA GLU A 110 6.08 32.10 -35.51
C GLU A 110 5.59 33.47 -36.01
N ALA A 111 5.61 33.71 -37.33
CA ALA A 111 5.13 34.96 -37.91
C ALA A 111 3.60 35.09 -37.75
N VAL A 112 2.88 33.97 -37.93
CA VAL A 112 1.43 33.90 -37.70
C VAL A 112 1.10 34.17 -36.23
N LEU A 113 1.84 33.54 -35.32
CA LEU A 113 1.67 33.72 -33.87
C LEU A 113 2.00 35.14 -33.42
N THR A 114 3.01 35.77 -34.02
CA THR A 114 3.36 37.17 -33.72
C THR A 114 2.21 38.11 -34.05
N VAL A 115 1.54 37.91 -35.20
CA VAL A 115 0.35 38.70 -35.56
C VAL A 115 -0.78 38.45 -34.56
N LEU A 116 -1.06 37.19 -34.23
CA LEU A 116 -2.09 36.84 -33.24
C LEU A 116 -1.83 37.47 -31.87
N LEU A 117 -0.59 37.41 -31.38
CA LEU A 117 -0.19 37.98 -30.10
C LEU A 117 -0.33 39.51 -30.07
N ASN A 118 -0.01 40.19 -31.18
CA ASN A 118 -0.22 41.63 -31.29
C ASN A 118 -1.72 41.98 -31.23
N ASP A 119 -2.56 41.20 -31.90
CA ASP A 119 -4.02 41.37 -31.85
C ASP A 119 -4.56 41.15 -30.42
N ILE A 120 -4.08 40.11 -29.72
CA ILE A 120 -4.47 39.83 -28.32
C ILE A 120 -3.96 40.93 -27.38
N THR A 121 -2.78 41.49 -27.63
CA THR A 121 -2.21 42.58 -26.81
C THR A 121 -3.04 43.86 -26.92
N ALA A 122 -3.76 44.06 -28.03
CA ALA A 122 -4.67 45.18 -28.19
C ALA A 122 -5.96 45.04 -27.35
N PHE A 123 -6.18 43.90 -26.70
CA PHE A 123 -7.31 43.68 -25.82
C PHE A 123 -7.14 44.44 -24.50
N GLU A 124 -8.09 45.30 -24.16
CA GLU A 124 -7.99 46.15 -22.97
C GLU A 124 -8.34 45.41 -21.67
N ASP A 125 -9.18 44.38 -21.73
CA ASP A 125 -9.63 43.63 -20.55
C ASP A 125 -8.68 42.47 -20.20
N ASP A 126 -8.67 42.07 -18.92
CA ASP A 126 -8.01 40.82 -18.52
C ASP A 126 -8.81 39.63 -19.03
N SER A 127 -8.19 38.72 -19.79
CA SER A 127 -8.84 37.57 -20.41
C SER A 127 -8.28 36.23 -19.94
N VAL A 128 -9.10 35.19 -20.06
CA VAL A 128 -8.71 33.80 -19.80
C VAL A 128 -8.86 32.98 -21.07
N LEU A 129 -7.83 32.21 -21.44
CA LEU A 129 -7.94 31.17 -22.46
C LEU A 129 -7.89 29.81 -21.76
N VAL A 130 -8.90 28.97 -22.02
CA VAL A 130 -8.93 27.58 -21.55
C VAL A 130 -8.72 26.64 -22.73
N LEU A 131 -7.74 25.75 -22.58
CA LEU A 131 -7.54 24.58 -23.44
C LEU A 131 -7.96 23.34 -22.67
N ASP A 132 -9.09 22.76 -23.03
CA ASP A 132 -9.60 21.54 -22.42
C ASP A 132 -9.22 20.31 -23.23
N ASP A 133 -8.99 19.19 -22.53
CA ASP A 133 -8.54 17.92 -23.10
C ASP A 133 -7.25 18.02 -23.94
N TYR A 134 -6.25 18.79 -23.48
CA TYR A 134 -4.99 19.00 -24.23
C TYR A 134 -4.23 17.72 -24.63
N HIS A 135 -4.25 16.70 -23.77
CA HIS A 135 -3.71 15.35 -24.07
C HIS A 135 -4.24 14.71 -25.36
N ALA A 136 -5.40 15.13 -25.89
CA ALA A 136 -5.90 14.62 -27.16
C ALA A 136 -5.00 15.04 -28.35
N VAL A 137 -4.21 16.10 -28.17
CA VAL A 137 -3.31 16.65 -29.18
C VAL A 137 -1.88 16.22 -28.87
N ASP A 138 -1.56 14.99 -29.23
CA ASP A 138 -0.19 14.45 -29.14
C ASP A 138 0.65 14.89 -30.36
N ALA A 139 1.07 16.15 -30.36
CA ALA A 139 1.85 16.73 -31.44
C ALA A 139 2.84 17.79 -30.97
N ARG A 140 4.14 17.50 -31.11
CA ARG A 140 5.24 18.43 -30.78
C ARG A 140 5.10 19.80 -31.43
N ALA A 141 4.54 19.87 -32.65
CA ALA A 141 4.34 21.13 -33.34
C ALA A 141 3.31 22.04 -32.64
N VAL A 142 2.33 21.48 -31.92
CA VAL A 142 1.36 22.22 -31.10
C VAL A 142 2.00 22.63 -29.77
N ASP A 143 2.84 21.78 -29.17
CA ASP A 143 3.64 22.16 -27.99
C ASP A 143 4.56 23.35 -28.29
N ASP A 144 5.19 23.38 -29.47
CA ASP A 144 6.04 24.50 -29.92
C ASP A 144 5.22 25.79 -30.04
N VAL A 145 3.98 25.71 -30.57
CA VAL A 145 3.04 26.83 -30.65
C VAL A 145 2.71 27.38 -29.26
N LEU A 146 2.35 26.51 -28.31
CA LEU A 146 2.03 26.93 -26.94
C LEU A 146 3.25 27.43 -26.17
N THR A 147 4.42 26.85 -26.41
CA THR A 147 5.68 27.32 -25.82
C THR A 147 5.94 28.76 -26.26
N PHE A 148 5.82 29.04 -27.57
CA PHE A 148 5.97 30.40 -28.09
C PHE A 148 4.95 31.37 -27.49
N LEU A 149 3.69 30.95 -27.37
CA LEU A 149 2.62 31.73 -26.75
C LEU A 149 2.92 32.05 -25.28
N LEU A 150 3.40 31.09 -24.49
CA LEU A 150 3.75 31.26 -23.07
C LEU A 150 4.96 32.18 -22.89
N GLU A 151 5.97 32.09 -23.76
CA GLU A 151 7.15 32.95 -23.69
C GLU A 151 6.78 34.42 -23.95
N HIS A 152 5.89 34.68 -24.92
CA HIS A 152 5.48 36.02 -25.36
C HIS A 152 4.08 36.44 -24.90
N GLN A 153 3.54 35.75 -23.90
CA GLN A 153 2.18 35.96 -23.39
C GLN A 153 1.97 37.41 -22.92
N PRO A 154 0.89 38.10 -23.38
CA PRO A 154 0.56 39.43 -22.91
C PRO A 154 0.22 39.43 -21.41
N PRO A 155 0.55 40.49 -20.65
CA PRO A 155 0.32 40.53 -19.19
C PRO A 155 -1.15 40.37 -18.76
N ARG A 156 -2.09 40.70 -19.64
CA ARG A 156 -3.54 40.67 -19.40
C ARG A 156 -4.20 39.36 -19.83
N MET A 157 -3.43 38.40 -20.33
CA MET A 157 -3.94 37.09 -20.72
C MET A 157 -3.50 36.04 -19.70
N HIS A 158 -4.41 35.20 -19.25
CA HIS A 158 -4.12 34.03 -18.43
C HIS A 158 -4.44 32.74 -19.20
N LEU A 159 -3.53 31.76 -19.21
CA LEU A 159 -3.73 30.47 -19.87
C LEU A 159 -4.07 29.40 -18.84
N VAL A 160 -5.12 28.63 -19.10
CA VAL A 160 -5.51 27.44 -18.33
C VAL A 160 -5.46 26.23 -19.26
N ILE A 161 -4.74 25.19 -18.84
CA ILE A 161 -4.67 23.92 -19.58
C ILE A 161 -5.25 22.82 -18.69
N ALA A 162 -6.29 22.14 -19.16
CA ALA A 162 -6.78 20.89 -18.60
C ALA A 162 -6.29 19.70 -19.44
N THR A 163 -5.67 18.74 -18.78
CA THR A 163 -5.01 17.61 -19.45
C THR A 163 -4.99 16.35 -18.58
N ARG A 164 -4.83 15.19 -19.21
CA ARG A 164 -4.64 13.91 -18.51
C ARG A 164 -3.18 13.65 -18.15
N GLU A 165 -2.23 14.21 -18.89
CA GLU A 165 -0.80 13.97 -18.71
C GLU A 165 0.00 15.27 -18.71
N ASP A 166 1.26 15.22 -18.25
CA ASP A 166 2.13 16.40 -18.27
C ASP A 166 2.46 16.78 -19.73
N PRO A 167 2.07 17.99 -20.19
CA PRO A 167 2.38 18.42 -21.55
C PRO A 167 3.88 18.70 -21.68
N ASN A 168 4.41 18.56 -22.90
CA ASN A 168 5.82 18.81 -23.20
C ASN A 168 6.14 20.32 -23.31
N LEU A 169 5.83 21.04 -22.23
CA LEU A 169 6.06 22.46 -22.05
C LEU A 169 7.19 22.68 -21.03
N PRO A 170 7.84 23.86 -21.00
CA PRO A 170 8.91 24.17 -20.05
C PRO A 170 8.38 24.42 -18.61
N LEU A 171 7.60 23.49 -18.06
CA LEU A 171 6.92 23.60 -16.76
C LEU A 171 7.90 23.85 -15.61
N ALA A 172 9.08 23.20 -15.62
CA ALA A 172 10.10 23.40 -14.60
C ALA A 172 10.60 24.86 -14.54
N ARG A 173 10.75 25.50 -15.71
CA ARG A 173 11.16 26.91 -15.81
C ARG A 173 10.07 27.83 -15.29
N LEU A 174 8.80 27.59 -15.67
CA LEU A 174 7.66 28.36 -15.17
C LEU A 174 7.48 28.21 -13.66
N ARG A 175 7.68 27.00 -13.13
CA ARG A 175 7.65 26.71 -11.69
C ARG A 175 8.73 27.47 -10.94
N ALA A 176 9.98 27.43 -11.41
CA ALA A 176 11.10 28.17 -10.81
C ALA A 176 10.90 29.69 -10.85
N GLY A 177 10.21 30.20 -11.87
CA GLY A 177 9.87 31.62 -12.00
C GLY A 177 8.63 32.08 -11.22
N GLY A 178 7.94 31.19 -10.51
CA GLY A 178 6.66 31.53 -9.85
C GLY A 178 5.53 31.86 -10.83
N GLN A 179 5.62 31.41 -12.08
CA GLN A 179 4.70 31.70 -13.18
C GLN A 179 3.68 30.59 -13.46
N LEU A 180 3.66 29.55 -12.62
CA LEU A 180 2.82 28.36 -12.78
C LEU A 180 1.97 28.12 -11.52
N THR A 181 0.67 27.92 -11.71
CA THR A 181 -0.22 27.28 -10.72
C THR A 181 -0.50 25.85 -11.17
N GLU A 182 -0.34 24.87 -10.30
CA GLU A 182 -0.56 23.46 -10.63
C GLU A 182 -1.63 22.86 -9.71
N LEU A 183 -2.65 22.26 -10.32
CA LEU A 183 -3.63 21.43 -9.64
C LEU A 183 -3.47 20.00 -10.13
N ARG A 184 -3.08 19.10 -9.23
CA ARG A 184 -2.80 17.70 -9.53
C ARG A 184 -3.92 16.78 -9.06
N ALA A 185 -3.84 15.50 -9.42
CA ALA A 185 -4.83 14.50 -9.01
C ALA A 185 -5.05 14.49 -7.49
N SER A 186 -4.00 14.65 -6.67
CA SER A 186 -4.11 14.75 -5.21
C SER A 186 -4.95 15.93 -4.75
N ASP A 187 -4.82 17.08 -5.41
CA ASP A 187 -5.59 18.28 -5.10
C ASP A 187 -7.04 18.10 -5.56
N LEU A 188 -7.26 17.43 -6.69
CA LEU A 188 -8.57 17.22 -7.28
C LEU A 188 -9.38 16.08 -6.65
N ARG A 189 -8.81 15.28 -5.74
CA ARG A 189 -9.59 14.30 -4.95
C ARG A 189 -10.63 15.00 -4.11
N PHE A 190 -11.82 14.44 -4.01
CA PHE A 190 -12.79 14.92 -3.04
C PHE A 190 -12.23 14.76 -1.64
N THR A 191 -12.33 15.83 -0.84
CA THR A 191 -12.16 15.73 0.61
C THR A 191 -13.35 14.96 1.20
N PRO A 192 -13.25 14.44 2.44
CA PRO A 192 -14.38 13.77 3.08
C PRO A 192 -15.67 14.61 3.09
N SER A 193 -15.56 15.93 3.30
CA SER A 193 -16.69 16.85 3.24
C SER A 193 -17.25 17.04 1.81
N GLU A 194 -16.38 17.07 0.80
CA GLU A 194 -16.81 17.16 -0.61
C GLU A 194 -17.50 15.85 -1.05
N ALA A 195 -16.98 14.70 -0.60
CA ALA A 195 -17.56 13.39 -0.89
C ALA A 195 -18.94 13.21 -0.24
N ALA A 196 -19.10 13.61 1.03
CA ALA A 196 -20.39 13.61 1.71
C ALA A 196 -21.41 14.51 0.99
N GLY A 197 -21.02 15.76 0.67
CA GLY A 197 -21.86 16.70 -0.07
C GLY A 197 -22.26 16.18 -1.46
N PHE A 198 -21.39 15.40 -2.10
CA PHE A 198 -21.69 14.78 -3.39
C PHE A 198 -22.69 13.62 -3.25
N LEU A 199 -22.45 12.70 -2.32
CA LEU A 199 -23.28 11.51 -2.14
C LEU A 199 -24.69 11.87 -1.62
N GLU A 200 -24.76 12.74 -0.60
CA GLU A 200 -26.03 13.15 0.01
C GLU A 200 -26.76 14.18 -0.84
N GLY A 201 -26.07 15.25 -1.24
CA GLY A 201 -26.68 16.39 -1.92
C GLY A 201 -26.93 16.16 -3.41
N ALA A 202 -25.88 15.76 -4.15
CA ALA A 202 -25.97 15.62 -5.60
C ALA A 202 -26.58 14.30 -6.04
N MET A 203 -26.25 13.20 -5.36
CA MET A 203 -26.75 11.86 -5.69
C MET A 203 -28.01 11.46 -4.91
N GLY A 204 -28.38 12.22 -3.87
CA GLY A 204 -29.60 12.01 -3.10
C GLY A 204 -29.60 10.72 -2.27
N LEU A 205 -28.43 10.25 -1.83
CA LEU A 205 -28.30 9.03 -1.04
C LEU A 205 -28.30 9.36 0.46
N ASP A 206 -29.03 8.56 1.25
CA ASP A 206 -29.03 8.62 2.72
C ASP A 206 -28.05 7.57 3.24
N LEU A 207 -26.80 7.98 3.46
CA LEU A 207 -25.70 7.10 3.90
C LEU A 207 -25.22 7.50 5.29
N SER A 208 -24.78 6.52 6.09
CA SER A 208 -24.12 6.82 7.36
C SER A 208 -22.73 7.42 7.14
N ALA A 209 -22.18 8.09 8.16
CA ALA A 209 -20.81 8.60 8.10
C ALA A 209 -19.78 7.48 7.89
N GLU A 210 -20.02 6.28 8.45
CA GLU A 210 -19.18 5.09 8.25
C GLU A 210 -19.23 4.59 6.80
N ASP A 211 -20.42 4.60 6.18
CA ASP A 211 -20.61 4.23 4.76
C ASP A 211 -19.89 5.22 3.81
N ILE A 212 -19.94 6.52 4.13
CA ILE A 212 -19.25 7.57 3.37
C ILE A 212 -17.73 7.39 3.49
N ASP A 213 -17.22 7.16 4.70
CA ASP A 213 -15.80 6.94 4.95
C ASP A 213 -15.28 5.68 4.25
N ALA A 214 -16.08 4.59 4.25
CA ALA A 214 -15.77 3.36 3.53
C ALA A 214 -15.72 3.57 2.01
N LEU A 215 -16.65 4.35 1.44
CA LEU A 215 -16.64 4.70 0.02
C LEU A 215 -15.48 5.62 -0.34
N GLU A 216 -15.19 6.63 0.49
CA GLU A 216 -14.06 7.53 0.30
C GLU A 216 -12.75 6.75 0.32
N THR A 217 -12.55 5.87 1.30
CA THR A 217 -11.35 5.05 1.43
C THR A 217 -11.12 4.17 0.19
N ARG A 218 -12.19 3.56 -0.34
CA ARG A 218 -12.10 2.66 -1.51
C ARG A 218 -11.90 3.42 -2.82
N THR A 219 -12.53 4.58 -2.97
CA THR A 219 -12.42 5.42 -4.16
C THR A 219 -11.23 6.37 -4.09
N GLU A 220 -10.59 6.50 -2.94
CA GLU A 220 -9.58 7.51 -2.59
C GLU A 220 -9.95 8.93 -3.04
N GLY A 221 -11.23 9.30 -2.92
CA GLY A 221 -11.77 10.59 -3.35
C GLY A 221 -11.88 10.76 -4.88
N TRP A 222 -11.79 9.69 -5.66
CA TRP A 222 -11.98 9.73 -7.11
C TRP A 222 -13.46 9.98 -7.47
N ILE A 223 -13.74 11.14 -8.06
CA ILE A 223 -15.10 11.64 -8.30
C ILE A 223 -15.92 10.69 -9.19
N ALA A 224 -15.35 10.23 -10.31
CA ALA A 224 -16.04 9.27 -11.17
C ALA A 224 -16.26 7.92 -10.45
N GLY A 225 -15.30 7.47 -9.64
CA GLY A 225 -15.48 6.28 -8.79
C GLY A 225 -16.66 6.39 -7.84
N LEU A 226 -16.77 7.53 -7.14
CA LEU A 226 -17.90 7.85 -6.26
C LEU A 226 -19.22 7.94 -7.04
N GLN A 227 -19.20 8.53 -8.24
CA GLN A 227 -20.38 8.61 -9.09
C GLN A 227 -20.86 7.22 -9.55
N LEU A 228 -19.94 6.35 -9.97
CA LEU A 228 -20.26 4.99 -10.39
C LEU A 228 -20.75 4.12 -9.22
N ALA A 229 -20.16 4.30 -8.03
CA ALA A 229 -20.65 3.69 -6.80
C ALA A 229 -22.09 4.14 -6.50
N ALA A 230 -22.35 5.44 -6.57
CA ALA A 230 -23.66 6.02 -6.30
C ALA A 230 -24.74 5.56 -7.29
N LEU A 231 -24.43 5.55 -8.60
CA LEU A 231 -25.33 5.02 -9.64
C LEU A 231 -25.66 3.53 -9.42
N SER A 232 -24.69 2.75 -8.93
CA SER A 232 -24.89 1.32 -8.65
C SER A 232 -25.79 1.05 -7.44
N MET A 233 -25.89 2.01 -6.52
CA MET A 233 -26.74 1.95 -5.32
C MET A 233 -28.16 2.44 -5.56
N GLN A 234 -28.39 3.27 -6.59
CA GLN A 234 -29.73 3.79 -6.90
C GLN A 234 -30.71 2.63 -7.15
N GLY A 235 -31.76 2.55 -6.34
CA GLY A 235 -32.78 1.50 -6.40
C GLY A 235 -32.50 0.24 -5.57
N ARG A 236 -31.44 0.20 -4.77
CA ARG A 236 -31.16 -0.89 -3.81
C ARG A 236 -31.58 -0.50 -2.38
N THR A 237 -32.11 -1.46 -1.63
CA THR A 237 -32.52 -1.27 -0.23
C THR A 237 -31.40 -1.51 0.79
N ALA A 238 -30.29 -2.12 0.40
CA ALA A 238 -29.15 -2.43 1.27
C ALA A 238 -27.87 -1.78 0.73
N ALA A 239 -27.66 -0.50 1.05
CA ALA A 239 -26.49 0.27 0.60
C ALA A 239 -25.19 -0.18 1.31
N THR A 240 -25.23 -0.41 2.62
CA THR A 240 -24.05 -0.80 3.42
C THR A 240 -23.38 -2.09 2.93
N SER A 241 -24.16 -3.16 2.67
CA SER A 241 -23.59 -4.42 2.16
C SER A 241 -23.03 -4.31 0.74
N PHE A 242 -23.58 -3.38 -0.05
CA PHE A 242 -23.00 -3.04 -1.35
C PHE A 242 -21.65 -2.33 -1.20
N ILE A 243 -21.55 -1.37 -0.28
CA ILE A 243 -20.32 -0.62 -0.03
C ILE A 243 -19.21 -1.55 0.45
N GLU A 244 -19.52 -2.49 1.35
CA GLU A 244 -18.58 -3.51 1.81
C GLU A 244 -18.04 -4.40 0.68
N SER A 245 -18.87 -4.67 -0.33
CA SER A 245 -18.49 -5.44 -1.51
C SER A 245 -17.98 -4.59 -2.67
N PHE A 246 -17.92 -3.24 -2.54
CA PHE A 246 -17.55 -2.34 -3.62
C PHE A 246 -16.05 -2.36 -3.91
N THR A 247 -15.66 -2.99 -5.01
CA THR A 247 -14.28 -3.13 -5.48
C THR A 247 -14.16 -2.67 -6.94
N GLY A 248 -12.93 -2.63 -7.47
CA GLY A 248 -12.70 -2.35 -8.89
C GLY A 248 -13.36 -3.34 -9.86
N SER A 249 -13.86 -4.48 -9.37
CA SER A 249 -14.50 -5.54 -10.15
C SER A 249 -16.01 -5.34 -10.39
N HIS A 250 -16.59 -4.21 -9.98
CA HIS A 250 -18.00 -3.90 -10.32
C HIS A 250 -18.15 -3.46 -11.77
N HIS A 251 -19.19 -3.95 -12.45
CA HIS A 251 -19.44 -3.76 -13.88
C HIS A 251 -19.23 -2.32 -14.38
N PHE A 252 -19.85 -1.33 -13.72
CA PHE A 252 -19.73 0.07 -14.14
C PHE A 252 -18.31 0.65 -13.97
N VAL A 253 -17.57 0.22 -12.94
CA VAL A 253 -16.18 0.64 -12.71
C VAL A 253 -15.25 -0.06 -13.68
N LEU A 254 -15.49 -1.35 -13.93
CA LEU A 254 -14.79 -2.18 -14.91
C LEU A 254 -14.87 -1.55 -16.30
N ASP A 255 -16.08 -1.27 -16.78
CA ASP A 255 -16.30 -0.75 -18.14
C ASP A 255 -15.59 0.58 -18.32
N TYR A 256 -15.77 1.50 -17.36
CA TYR A 256 -15.11 2.79 -17.40
C TYR A 256 -13.58 2.66 -17.42
N LEU A 257 -12.98 1.97 -16.45
CA LEU A 257 -11.52 1.87 -16.37
C LEU A 257 -10.92 1.09 -17.54
N VAL A 258 -11.67 0.17 -18.14
CA VAL A 258 -11.21 -0.56 -19.33
C VAL A 258 -11.27 0.33 -20.56
N GLU A 259 -12.39 1.00 -20.82
CA GLU A 259 -12.58 1.80 -22.04
C GLU A 259 -11.76 3.09 -22.00
N GLU A 260 -11.73 3.78 -20.86
CA GLU A 260 -11.10 5.10 -20.72
C GLU A 260 -9.63 5.08 -20.30
N VAL A 261 -9.17 4.00 -19.65
CA VAL A 261 -7.81 3.95 -19.10
C VAL A 261 -7.00 2.84 -19.76
N LEU A 262 -7.38 1.57 -19.57
CA LEU A 262 -6.56 0.44 -19.99
C LEU A 262 -6.55 0.24 -21.52
N GLY A 263 -7.71 0.35 -22.16
CA GLY A 263 -7.89 0.11 -23.59
C GLY A 263 -7.23 1.15 -24.50
N GLN A 264 -6.93 2.33 -23.96
CA GLN A 264 -6.20 3.39 -24.65
C GLN A 264 -4.67 3.16 -24.64
N GLN A 265 -4.18 2.20 -23.86
CA GLN A 265 -2.74 1.95 -23.74
C GLN A 265 -2.23 0.97 -24.80
N SER A 266 -0.94 1.09 -25.13
CA SER A 266 -0.24 0.11 -25.96
C SER A 266 -0.22 -1.29 -25.31
N GLU A 267 -0.13 -2.33 -26.12
CA GLU A 267 -0.14 -3.73 -25.65
C GLU A 267 0.98 -4.03 -24.63
N SER A 268 2.14 -3.40 -24.77
CA SER A 268 3.27 -3.53 -23.84
C SER A 268 2.94 -2.94 -22.46
N VAL A 269 2.33 -1.76 -22.41
CA VAL A 269 1.91 -1.11 -21.16
C VAL A 269 0.75 -1.87 -20.51
N GLN A 270 -0.23 -2.35 -21.28
CA GLN A 270 -1.30 -3.20 -20.75
C GLN A 270 -0.73 -4.47 -20.11
N THR A 271 0.21 -5.14 -20.78
CA THR A 271 0.86 -6.35 -20.26
C THR A 271 1.63 -6.05 -18.97
N PHE A 272 2.35 -4.93 -18.91
CA PHE A 272 3.04 -4.48 -17.72
C PHE A 272 2.06 -4.31 -16.55
N LEU A 273 1.04 -3.45 -16.73
CA LEU A 273 0.02 -3.15 -15.71
C LEU A 273 -0.67 -4.42 -15.17
N LEU A 274 -1.06 -5.32 -16.06
CA LEU A 274 -1.73 -6.56 -15.68
C LEU A 274 -0.80 -7.46 -14.86
N ARG A 275 0.43 -7.72 -15.32
CA ARG A 275 1.34 -8.68 -14.67
C ARG A 275 1.93 -8.16 -13.36
N THR A 276 2.12 -6.85 -13.21
CA THR A 276 2.61 -6.24 -11.97
C THR A 276 1.50 -5.96 -10.96
N SER A 277 0.22 -6.11 -11.34
CA SER A 277 -0.94 -5.89 -10.46
C SER A 277 -0.97 -6.78 -9.22
N ILE A 278 -0.25 -7.91 -9.23
CA ILE A 278 -0.11 -8.80 -8.07
C ILE A 278 0.68 -8.17 -6.91
N LEU A 279 1.42 -7.09 -7.17
CA LEU A 279 2.28 -6.43 -6.21
C LEU A 279 1.49 -5.35 -5.46
N ASP A 280 1.59 -5.32 -4.13
CA ASP A 280 0.99 -4.24 -3.32
C ASP A 280 1.81 -2.94 -3.40
N ARG A 281 3.13 -3.07 -3.57
CA ARG A 281 4.07 -1.97 -3.81
C ARG A 281 5.00 -2.33 -4.97
N LEU A 282 5.33 -1.34 -5.79
CA LEU A 282 6.11 -1.50 -7.00
C LEU A 282 7.38 -0.65 -6.94
N CYS A 283 8.49 -1.20 -7.40
CA CYS A 283 9.70 -0.45 -7.75
C CYS A 283 10.28 -1.05 -9.03
N GLY A 284 11.09 -0.29 -9.77
CA GLY A 284 11.66 -0.74 -11.03
C GLY A 284 12.29 -2.15 -10.98
N PRO A 285 13.25 -2.40 -10.07
CA PRO A 285 13.91 -3.71 -9.96
C PRO A 285 12.96 -4.88 -9.64
N LEU A 286 11.91 -4.65 -8.86
CA LEU A 286 10.91 -5.67 -8.55
C LEU A 286 10.03 -5.97 -9.77
N CYS A 287 9.62 -4.94 -10.52
CA CYS A 287 8.87 -5.12 -11.76
C CYS A 287 9.68 -5.94 -12.79
N ASP A 288 10.98 -5.64 -12.91
CA ASP A 288 11.89 -6.36 -13.80
C ASP A 288 12.02 -7.84 -13.42
N ALA A 289 12.18 -8.12 -12.12
CA ALA A 289 12.27 -9.49 -11.60
C ALA A 289 11.00 -10.31 -11.85
N VAL A 290 9.83 -9.67 -11.81
CA VAL A 290 8.54 -10.34 -12.07
C VAL A 290 8.34 -10.62 -13.56
N LEU A 291 8.68 -9.66 -14.42
CA LEU A 291 8.40 -9.74 -15.86
C LEU A 291 9.43 -10.56 -16.65
N LEU A 292 10.72 -10.51 -16.27
CA LEU A 292 11.91 -11.11 -16.92
C LEU A 292 12.17 -10.71 -18.38
N ASP A 293 11.13 -10.53 -19.20
CA ASP A 293 11.21 -10.21 -20.63
C ASP A 293 10.40 -8.94 -20.96
N SER A 294 10.66 -7.84 -20.25
CA SER A 294 10.01 -6.56 -20.56
C SER A 294 10.72 -5.86 -21.73
N SER A 295 9.94 -5.19 -22.59
CA SER A 295 10.47 -4.39 -23.70
C SER A 295 11.24 -3.15 -23.24
N ALA A 296 11.05 -2.72 -22.00
CA ALA A 296 11.70 -1.59 -21.36
C ALA A 296 11.97 -1.88 -19.88
N PRO A 297 12.95 -1.22 -19.25
CA PRO A 297 13.16 -1.29 -17.81
C PRO A 297 11.91 -0.90 -17.02
N GLY A 298 11.68 -1.59 -15.91
CA GLY A 298 10.51 -1.38 -15.06
C GLY A 298 10.44 0.02 -14.48
N GLN A 299 11.60 0.61 -14.16
CA GLN A 299 11.65 1.99 -13.65
C GLN A 299 11.20 3.00 -14.71
N GLU A 300 11.67 2.87 -15.95
CA GLU A 300 11.26 3.75 -17.06
C GLU A 300 9.77 3.62 -17.36
N THR A 301 9.26 2.38 -17.30
CA THR A 301 7.83 2.12 -17.49
C THR A 301 6.99 2.72 -16.37
N LEU A 302 7.42 2.64 -15.11
CA LEU A 302 6.75 3.27 -13.97
C LEU A 302 6.73 4.80 -14.10
N GLU A 303 7.84 5.41 -14.52
CA GLU A 303 7.91 6.85 -14.75
C GLU A 303 7.00 7.30 -15.90
N TYR A 304 6.89 6.51 -16.96
CA TYR A 304 5.92 6.74 -18.02
C TYR A 304 4.48 6.67 -17.50
N ILE A 305 4.13 5.62 -16.75
CA ILE A 305 2.80 5.42 -16.17
C ILE A 305 2.45 6.56 -15.20
N GLU A 306 3.42 7.05 -14.42
CA GLU A 306 3.27 8.22 -13.54
C GLU A 306 2.96 9.48 -14.36
N ARG A 307 3.76 9.78 -15.40
CA ARG A 307 3.57 10.98 -16.25
C ARG A 307 2.25 10.95 -17.02
N ALA A 308 1.84 9.78 -17.48
CA ALA A 308 0.56 9.54 -18.14
C ALA A 308 -0.63 9.50 -17.16
N ASN A 309 -0.39 9.66 -15.85
CA ASN A 309 -1.39 9.59 -14.78
C ASN A 309 -2.28 8.33 -14.84
N LEU A 310 -1.69 7.16 -15.09
CA LEU A 310 -2.42 5.89 -15.18
C LEU A 310 -2.67 5.26 -13.80
N PHE A 311 -3.26 6.04 -12.89
CA PHE A 311 -3.65 5.61 -11.54
C PHE A 311 -2.50 4.98 -10.72
N LEU A 312 -1.28 5.48 -10.93
CA LEU A 312 -0.09 5.12 -10.16
C LEU A 312 0.18 6.22 -9.11
N VAL A 313 0.37 5.81 -7.87
CA VAL A 313 0.59 6.71 -6.73
C VAL A 313 2.00 6.50 -6.18
N PRO A 314 2.88 7.52 -6.17
CA PRO A 314 4.20 7.41 -5.58
C PRO A 314 4.12 7.29 -4.05
N LEU A 315 4.94 6.42 -3.48
CA LEU A 315 5.10 6.20 -2.05
C LEU A 315 6.35 6.94 -1.56
N GLY A 316 6.13 8.09 -0.93
CA GLY A 316 7.19 8.95 -0.42
C GLY A 316 7.80 9.87 -1.46
N ASN A 317 8.79 10.66 -1.03
CA ASN A 317 9.33 11.76 -1.83
C ASN A 317 10.39 11.32 -2.86
N GLU A 318 11.03 10.17 -2.64
CA GLU A 318 12.12 9.66 -3.49
C GLU A 318 11.62 9.02 -4.80
N ARG A 319 10.31 8.86 -4.99
CA ARG A 319 9.67 8.22 -6.17
C ARG A 319 10.31 6.88 -6.57
N ARG A 320 10.73 6.11 -5.57
CA ARG A 320 11.29 4.76 -5.78
C ARG A 320 10.24 3.67 -5.68
N TRP A 321 9.28 3.89 -4.79
CA TRP A 321 8.17 2.99 -4.55
C TRP A 321 6.89 3.62 -5.04
N TYR A 322 6.03 2.79 -5.60
CA TYR A 322 4.72 3.16 -6.13
C TYR A 322 3.68 2.16 -5.66
N ARG A 323 2.41 2.53 -5.76
CA ARG A 323 1.27 1.61 -5.67
C ARG A 323 0.26 1.97 -6.75
N TYR A 324 -0.48 0.99 -7.22
CA TYR A 324 -1.70 1.29 -7.98
C TYR A 324 -2.77 1.87 -7.05
N HIS A 325 -3.66 2.67 -7.62
CA HIS A 325 -4.91 3.05 -6.98
C HIS A 325 -5.75 1.79 -6.71
N HIS A 326 -6.44 1.71 -5.56
CA HIS A 326 -7.08 0.46 -5.09
C HIS A 326 -8.06 -0.14 -6.12
N LEU A 327 -9.02 0.64 -6.62
CA LEU A 327 -9.96 0.18 -7.66
C LEU A 327 -9.27 -0.25 -8.95
N PHE A 328 -8.17 0.40 -9.33
CA PHE A 328 -7.43 0.03 -10.53
C PHE A 328 -6.63 -1.27 -10.32
N ALA A 329 -6.04 -1.46 -9.13
CA ALA A 329 -5.37 -2.71 -8.77
C ALA A 329 -6.34 -3.91 -8.83
N ASP A 330 -7.54 -3.77 -8.26
CA ASP A 330 -8.57 -4.81 -8.26
C ASP A 330 -8.99 -5.21 -9.67
N LEU A 331 -9.25 -4.20 -10.52
CA LEU A 331 -9.54 -4.38 -11.94
C LEU A 331 -8.44 -5.19 -12.63
N LEU A 332 -7.19 -4.76 -12.49
CA LEU A 332 -6.05 -5.37 -13.17
C LEU A 332 -5.85 -6.82 -12.72
N ARG A 333 -6.01 -7.10 -11.41
CA ARG A 333 -5.94 -8.46 -10.85
C ARG A 333 -7.02 -9.36 -11.42
N GLN A 334 -8.26 -8.88 -11.51
CA GLN A 334 -9.36 -9.64 -12.10
C GLN A 334 -9.13 -9.92 -13.59
N ARG A 335 -8.67 -8.92 -14.36
CA ARG A 335 -8.37 -9.06 -15.79
C ARG A 335 -7.19 -10.00 -16.03
N LEU A 336 -6.16 -9.97 -15.19
CA LEU A 336 -5.03 -10.91 -15.23
C LEU A 336 -5.51 -12.35 -15.05
N GLN A 337 -6.42 -12.60 -14.10
CA GLN A 337 -7.00 -13.92 -13.89
C GLN A 337 -7.82 -14.39 -15.11
N GLN A 338 -8.60 -13.50 -15.72
CA GLN A 338 -9.42 -13.80 -16.91
C GLN A 338 -8.56 -14.06 -18.16
N SER A 339 -7.51 -13.27 -18.41
CA SER A 339 -6.66 -13.40 -19.59
C SER A 339 -5.82 -14.67 -19.58
N ILE A 340 -5.39 -15.11 -18.40
CA ILE A 340 -4.61 -16.34 -18.26
C ILE A 340 -5.52 -17.57 -18.33
N ALA A 341 -6.76 -17.47 -17.83
CA ALA A 341 -7.76 -18.54 -17.95
C ALA A 341 -8.19 -18.82 -19.41
N SER A 342 -8.18 -17.82 -20.29
CA SER A 342 -8.55 -17.97 -21.70
C SER A 342 -7.42 -18.45 -22.61
N THR A 343 -6.16 -18.21 -22.25
CA THR A 343 -5.00 -18.45 -23.13
C THR A 343 -4.41 -19.87 -23.01
N THR A 344 -4.70 -20.61 -21.94
CA THR A 344 -4.19 -21.97 -21.72
C THR A 344 -5.16 -22.79 -20.87
N GLY A 345 -5.39 -24.07 -21.21
CA GLY A 345 -6.08 -25.06 -20.37
C GLY A 345 -5.34 -25.43 -19.08
N ASP A 346 -4.45 -24.56 -18.60
CA ASP A 346 -3.55 -24.68 -17.45
C ASP A 346 -3.51 -23.35 -16.67
N GLY A 347 -4.69 -22.71 -16.55
CA GLY A 347 -4.91 -21.32 -16.12
C GLY A 347 -4.42 -20.91 -14.73
N GLY A 348 -3.75 -21.79 -13.99
CA GLY A 348 -3.11 -21.49 -12.69
C GLY A 348 -1.61 -21.18 -12.77
N ARG A 349 -0.89 -21.66 -13.79
CA ARG A 349 0.59 -21.60 -13.78
C ARG A 349 1.16 -20.21 -14.06
N GLY A 350 0.45 -19.38 -14.85
CA GLY A 350 0.91 -18.04 -15.21
C GLY A 350 1.00 -17.10 -14.00
N VAL A 351 -0.10 -16.96 -13.25
CA VAL A 351 -0.17 -16.09 -12.06
C VAL A 351 0.74 -16.61 -10.94
N ALA A 352 0.73 -17.93 -10.69
CA ALA A 352 1.62 -18.55 -9.70
C ALA A 352 3.09 -18.25 -9.99
N THR A 353 3.51 -18.31 -11.26
CA THR A 353 4.90 -18.00 -11.66
C THR A 353 5.28 -16.54 -11.33
N LEU A 354 4.36 -15.58 -11.56
CA LEU A 354 4.60 -14.18 -11.21
C LEU A 354 4.78 -14.01 -9.69
N HIS A 355 3.93 -14.67 -8.89
CA HIS A 355 4.06 -14.67 -7.44
C HIS A 355 5.35 -15.36 -6.97
N SER A 356 5.76 -16.49 -7.56
CA SER A 356 7.03 -17.15 -7.23
C SER A 356 8.24 -16.23 -7.48
N ARG A 357 8.25 -15.48 -8.60
CA ARG A 357 9.31 -14.52 -8.91
C ARG A 357 9.33 -13.35 -7.93
N ALA A 358 8.17 -12.80 -7.59
CA ALA A 358 8.07 -11.75 -6.57
C ALA A 358 8.59 -12.26 -5.21
N SER A 359 8.22 -13.49 -4.84
CA SER A 359 8.67 -14.12 -3.59
C SER A 359 10.20 -14.29 -3.53
N LEU A 360 10.85 -14.62 -4.65
CA LEU A 360 12.33 -14.67 -4.76
C LEU A 360 12.95 -13.31 -4.53
N TRP A 361 12.49 -12.30 -5.27
CA TRP A 361 13.03 -10.95 -5.15
C TRP A 361 12.86 -10.38 -3.73
N TYR A 362 11.70 -10.57 -3.09
CA TYR A 362 11.48 -10.08 -1.73
C TYR A 362 12.40 -10.75 -0.71
N GLU A 363 12.66 -12.04 -0.84
CA GLU A 363 13.59 -12.75 0.02
C GLU A 363 15.02 -12.21 -0.15
N ASP A 364 15.49 -12.05 -1.39
CA ASP A 364 16.84 -11.53 -1.68
C ASP A 364 17.06 -10.10 -1.16
N ASN A 365 15.97 -9.35 -0.91
CA ASN A 365 16.00 -8.00 -0.36
C ASN A 365 15.66 -7.94 1.14
N GLY A 366 15.58 -9.07 1.83
CA GLY A 366 15.33 -9.15 3.28
C GLY A 366 13.88 -8.84 3.71
N LEU A 367 12.93 -8.90 2.79
CA LEU A 367 11.50 -8.66 3.01
C LEU A 367 10.74 -9.99 3.13
N GLU A 368 11.03 -10.74 4.19
CA GLU A 368 10.54 -12.12 4.40
C GLU A 368 9.00 -12.22 4.47
N ILE A 369 8.32 -11.21 5.03
CA ILE A 369 6.85 -11.21 5.16
C ILE A 369 6.18 -11.15 3.79
N GLU A 370 6.62 -10.23 2.94
CA GLU A 370 6.16 -10.12 1.56
C GLU A 370 6.54 -11.37 0.76
N ALA A 371 7.76 -11.89 0.94
CA ALA A 371 8.20 -13.12 0.31
C ALA A 371 7.25 -14.29 0.63
N PHE A 372 6.87 -14.46 1.90
CA PHE A 372 5.94 -15.48 2.36
C PHE A 372 4.56 -15.30 1.72
N ARG A 373 3.99 -14.08 1.74
CA ARG A 373 2.67 -13.81 1.14
C ARG A 373 2.63 -14.20 -0.33
N HIS A 374 3.68 -13.88 -1.07
CA HIS A 374 3.78 -14.25 -2.48
C HIS A 374 3.99 -15.77 -2.67
N ALA A 375 4.79 -16.45 -1.84
CA ALA A 375 4.92 -17.91 -1.90
C ALA A 375 3.58 -18.63 -1.62
N ALA A 376 2.85 -18.15 -0.60
CA ALA A 376 1.51 -18.63 -0.27
C ALA A 376 0.52 -18.44 -1.43
N ALA A 377 0.50 -17.25 -2.05
CA ALA A 377 -0.34 -16.96 -3.20
C ALA A 377 0.03 -17.75 -4.47
N ALA A 378 1.30 -18.15 -4.61
CA ALA A 378 1.76 -19.06 -5.68
C ALA A 378 1.38 -20.53 -5.42
N ASN A 379 0.83 -20.87 -4.25
CA ASN A 379 0.71 -22.25 -3.75
C ASN A 379 2.06 -23.00 -3.70
N ASP A 380 3.16 -22.27 -3.52
CA ASP A 380 4.49 -22.84 -3.32
C ASP A 380 4.68 -23.19 -1.83
N VAL A 381 4.16 -24.36 -1.46
CA VAL A 381 4.11 -24.82 -0.06
C VAL A 381 5.51 -24.95 0.53
N GLU A 382 6.47 -25.43 -0.25
CA GLU A 382 7.84 -25.65 0.22
C GLU A 382 8.55 -24.34 0.54
N ARG A 383 8.41 -23.36 -0.36
CA ARG A 383 8.98 -22.05 -0.15
C ARG A 383 8.30 -21.31 1.01
N ALA A 384 6.98 -21.38 1.09
CA ALA A 384 6.22 -20.77 2.19
C ALA A 384 6.61 -21.35 3.55
N GLU A 385 6.75 -22.68 3.63
CA GLU A 385 7.22 -23.39 4.83
C GLU A 385 8.61 -22.93 5.25
N ARG A 386 9.58 -22.94 4.32
CA ARG A 386 10.96 -22.52 4.59
C ARG A 386 11.05 -21.05 5.03
N LEU A 387 10.28 -20.16 4.42
CA LEU A 387 10.24 -18.74 4.78
C LEU A 387 9.62 -18.51 6.16
N ILE A 388 8.66 -19.33 6.59
CA ILE A 388 8.12 -19.26 7.94
C ILE A 388 9.13 -19.76 8.97
N GLU A 389 9.82 -20.86 8.69
CA GLU A 389 10.84 -21.39 9.59
C GLU A 389 12.03 -20.43 9.73
N GLY A 390 12.56 -19.93 8.61
CA GLY A 390 13.69 -19.00 8.56
C GLY A 390 14.99 -19.56 9.16
N GLU A 391 16.04 -18.73 9.22
CA GLU A 391 17.33 -19.09 9.85
C GLU A 391 17.40 -18.74 11.35
N GLY A 392 16.31 -18.23 11.93
CA GLY A 392 16.28 -17.73 13.31
C GLY A 392 14.90 -17.87 13.95
N VAL A 393 14.39 -16.79 14.55
CA VAL A 393 13.04 -16.80 15.14
C VAL A 393 11.98 -16.92 14.02
N PRO A 394 11.07 -17.90 14.07
CA PRO A 394 10.06 -18.09 13.02
C PRO A 394 9.20 -16.85 12.75
N LEU A 395 8.73 -16.69 11.51
CA LEU A 395 8.05 -15.48 11.04
C LEU A 395 6.81 -15.10 11.86
N TYR A 396 6.03 -16.09 12.33
CA TYR A 396 4.82 -15.84 13.12
C TYR A 396 5.10 -15.18 14.48
N PHE A 397 6.30 -15.33 15.04
CA PHE A 397 6.73 -14.58 16.23
C PHE A 397 7.13 -13.13 15.93
N ARG A 398 7.26 -12.76 14.64
CA ARG A 398 7.58 -11.40 14.18
C ARG A 398 6.34 -10.60 13.74
N GLY A 399 5.15 -11.01 14.20
CA GLY A 399 3.90 -10.27 13.97
C GLY A 399 3.02 -10.78 12.82
N THR A 400 3.29 -11.98 12.26
CA THR A 400 2.52 -12.55 11.14
C THR A 400 1.63 -13.74 11.52
N VAL A 401 1.20 -13.84 12.77
CA VAL A 401 0.36 -14.95 13.27
C VAL A 401 -0.89 -15.16 12.41
N ALA A 402 -1.69 -14.11 12.18
CA ALA A 402 -2.95 -14.22 11.45
C ALA A 402 -2.79 -14.63 9.96
N PRO A 403 -1.89 -14.01 9.17
CA PRO A 403 -1.62 -14.46 7.80
C PRO A 403 -1.16 -15.91 7.70
N VAL A 404 -0.28 -16.36 8.61
CA VAL A 404 0.22 -17.73 8.61
C VAL A 404 -0.89 -18.72 8.99
N LEU A 405 -1.69 -18.40 10.01
CA LEU A 405 -2.83 -19.24 10.42
C LEU A 405 -3.83 -19.42 9.27
N LYS A 406 -4.23 -18.31 8.62
CA LYS A 406 -5.16 -18.34 7.50
C LYS A 406 -4.62 -19.15 6.32
N TRP A 407 -3.31 -19.07 6.06
CA TRP A 407 -2.67 -19.89 5.03
C TRP A 407 -2.71 -21.38 5.40
N LEU A 408 -2.33 -21.75 6.62
CA LEU A 408 -2.38 -23.15 7.09
C LEU A 408 -3.81 -23.72 7.07
N GLU A 409 -4.82 -22.92 7.41
CA GLU A 409 -6.24 -23.26 7.32
C GLU A 409 -6.71 -23.49 5.87
N SER A 410 -6.11 -22.79 4.90
CA SER A 410 -6.46 -22.92 3.49
C SER A 410 -5.89 -24.16 2.80
N LEU A 411 -4.86 -24.79 3.39
CA LEU A 411 -4.20 -25.94 2.78
C LEU A 411 -5.08 -27.20 2.83
N PRO A 412 -5.17 -27.97 1.73
CA PRO A 412 -5.84 -29.26 1.75
C PRO A 412 -5.16 -30.22 2.74
N LYS A 413 -5.95 -30.99 3.49
CA LYS A 413 -5.43 -31.95 4.49
C LYS A 413 -4.34 -32.88 3.92
N MET A 414 -4.49 -33.33 2.69
CA MET A 414 -3.51 -34.18 2.00
C MET A 414 -2.12 -33.53 1.89
N VAL A 415 -2.05 -32.20 1.71
CA VAL A 415 -0.79 -31.45 1.63
C VAL A 415 -0.12 -31.38 3.02
N VAL A 416 -0.92 -31.12 4.06
CA VAL A 416 -0.43 -31.04 5.44
C VAL A 416 0.01 -32.40 5.95
N ASP A 417 -0.74 -33.47 5.63
CA ASP A 417 -0.39 -34.85 5.97
C ASP A 417 0.90 -35.32 5.26
N ALA A 418 1.18 -34.82 4.05
CA ALA A 418 2.42 -35.11 3.33
C ALA A 418 3.65 -34.39 3.93
N ARG A 419 3.45 -33.35 4.75
CA ARG A 419 4.50 -32.53 5.37
C ARG A 419 4.21 -32.31 6.86
N PRO A 420 4.57 -33.28 7.74
CA PRO A 420 4.22 -33.24 9.16
C PRO A 420 4.72 -31.98 9.92
N SER A 421 5.79 -31.35 9.44
CA SER A 421 6.28 -30.04 9.89
C SER A 421 5.22 -28.94 9.84
N LEU A 422 4.31 -28.95 8.85
CA LEU A 422 3.20 -28.01 8.76
C LEU A 422 2.18 -28.19 9.89
N TRP A 423 1.93 -29.43 10.35
CA TRP A 423 1.08 -29.67 11.52
C TRP A 423 1.71 -29.13 12.81
N VAL A 424 3.03 -29.28 12.96
CA VAL A 424 3.79 -28.72 14.09
C VAL A 424 3.77 -27.19 14.05
N MET A 425 3.93 -26.60 12.88
CA MET A 425 3.81 -25.15 12.67
C MET A 425 2.40 -24.65 13.03
N TYR A 426 1.36 -25.37 12.59
CA TYR A 426 -0.03 -25.05 12.93
C TYR A 426 -0.25 -25.08 14.44
N ALA A 427 0.20 -26.13 15.13
CA ALA A 427 0.15 -26.21 16.59
C ALA A 427 0.89 -25.02 17.26
N SER A 428 2.04 -24.62 16.73
CA SER A 428 2.83 -23.49 17.25
C SER A 428 2.08 -22.16 17.15
N VAL A 429 1.45 -21.91 16.00
CA VAL A 429 0.68 -20.68 15.74
C VAL A 429 -0.58 -20.64 16.60
N LEU A 430 -1.27 -21.77 16.75
CA LEU A 430 -2.45 -21.88 17.62
C LEU A 430 -2.13 -21.61 19.09
N LEU A 431 -0.97 -22.06 19.58
CA LEU A 431 -0.54 -21.81 20.95
C LEU A 431 -0.51 -20.30 21.31
N LEU A 432 -0.34 -19.42 20.32
CA LEU A 432 -0.33 -17.96 20.50
C LEU A 432 -1.70 -17.29 20.46
N VAL A 433 -2.75 -17.99 20.01
CA VAL A 433 -4.09 -17.42 19.77
C VAL A 433 -5.17 -18.19 20.51
N ASP A 434 -5.23 -19.51 20.31
CA ASP A 434 -6.18 -20.43 20.93
C ASP A 434 -5.54 -21.83 21.08
N HIS A 435 -5.33 -22.24 22.34
CA HIS A 435 -4.65 -23.49 22.67
C HIS A 435 -5.57 -24.72 22.60
N THR A 436 -6.88 -24.56 22.42
CA THR A 436 -7.84 -25.68 22.49
C THR A 436 -7.63 -26.75 21.42
N ALA A 437 -7.17 -26.35 20.23
CA ALA A 437 -6.95 -27.24 19.10
C ALA A 437 -5.50 -27.72 18.96
N VAL A 438 -4.58 -27.30 19.85
CA VAL A 438 -3.14 -27.60 19.73
C VAL A 438 -2.87 -29.10 19.77
N GLU A 439 -3.40 -29.83 20.76
CA GLU A 439 -3.18 -31.28 20.87
C GLU A 439 -3.75 -32.04 19.67
N GLN A 440 -4.88 -31.59 19.10
CA GLN A 440 -5.43 -32.20 17.89
C GLN A 440 -4.46 -32.09 16.70
N LYS A 441 -3.79 -30.94 16.53
CA LYS A 441 -2.80 -30.75 15.47
C LYS A 441 -1.54 -31.58 15.71
N LEU A 442 -1.09 -31.69 16.97
CA LEU A 442 0.06 -32.51 17.34
C LEU A 442 -0.19 -34.00 17.11
N GLN A 443 -1.40 -34.50 17.38
CA GLN A 443 -1.80 -35.87 17.04
C GLN A 443 -1.80 -36.12 15.54
N ALA A 444 -2.27 -35.16 14.75
CA ALA A 444 -2.21 -35.23 13.29
C ALA A 444 -0.75 -35.28 12.79
N ALA A 445 0.15 -34.48 13.38
CA ALA A 445 1.58 -34.54 13.09
C ALA A 445 2.17 -35.92 13.38
N GLU A 446 1.90 -36.50 14.56
CA GLU A 446 2.39 -37.84 14.92
C GLU A 446 1.83 -38.92 13.99
N ALA A 447 0.54 -38.86 13.64
CA ALA A 447 -0.07 -39.81 12.71
C ALA A 447 0.58 -39.75 11.33
N ALA A 448 0.88 -38.54 10.83
CA ALA A 448 1.56 -38.34 9.56
C ALA A 448 3.01 -38.86 9.58
N LEU A 449 3.68 -38.86 10.74
CA LEU A 449 5.03 -39.39 10.91
C LEU A 449 5.11 -40.93 10.97
N GLN A 450 4.01 -41.65 11.22
CA GLN A 450 4.03 -43.11 11.38
C GLN A 450 4.47 -43.88 10.12
N GLY A 451 4.42 -43.25 8.95
CA GLY A 451 4.86 -43.82 7.67
C GLY A 451 6.10 -43.16 7.06
N ALA A 452 6.72 -42.19 7.74
CA ALA A 452 7.88 -41.46 7.24
C ALA A 452 9.20 -42.22 7.47
N GLU A 453 10.20 -41.98 6.61
CA GLU A 453 11.55 -42.51 6.82
C GLU A 453 12.17 -41.93 8.10
N GLN A 454 12.86 -42.76 8.87
CA GLN A 454 13.54 -42.30 10.09
C GLN A 454 14.86 -41.60 9.73
N ASP A 455 14.77 -40.31 9.45
CA ASP A 455 15.91 -39.41 9.28
C ASP A 455 16.03 -38.41 10.45
N ASP A 456 17.09 -37.61 10.44
CA ASP A 456 17.34 -36.61 11.49
C ASP A 456 16.23 -35.54 11.54
N LYS A 457 15.58 -35.24 10.40
CA LYS A 457 14.45 -34.29 10.34
C LYS A 457 13.21 -34.83 11.03
N THR A 458 12.84 -36.08 10.74
CA THR A 458 11.72 -36.77 11.37
C THR A 458 11.96 -36.93 12.87
N ARG A 459 13.21 -37.20 13.26
CA ARG A 459 13.62 -37.24 14.66
C ARG A 459 13.46 -35.87 15.35
N ASP A 460 13.95 -34.79 14.75
CA ASP A 460 13.80 -33.43 15.28
C ASP A 460 12.32 -33.04 15.42
N LEU A 461 11.47 -33.39 14.44
CA LEU A 461 10.03 -33.15 14.50
C LEU A 461 9.35 -33.86 15.68
N VAL A 462 9.73 -35.11 15.98
CA VAL A 462 9.25 -35.80 17.21
C VAL A 462 9.67 -35.02 18.47
N GLY A 463 10.88 -34.45 18.46
CA GLY A 463 11.36 -33.58 19.52
C GLY A 463 10.51 -32.30 19.66
N ARG A 464 10.22 -31.61 18.55
CA ARG A 464 9.39 -30.40 18.53
C ARG A 464 7.96 -30.66 19.00
N ILE A 465 7.34 -31.78 18.58
CA ILE A 465 6.01 -32.19 19.05
C ILE A 465 6.00 -32.34 20.58
N ALA A 466 6.99 -33.04 21.13
CA ALA A 466 7.10 -33.23 22.57
C ALA A 466 7.35 -31.90 23.30
N SER A 467 8.17 -31.00 22.75
CA SER A 467 8.37 -29.64 23.31
C SER A 467 7.06 -28.86 23.36
N MET A 468 6.24 -28.95 22.31
CA MET A 468 4.95 -28.26 22.24
C MET A 468 3.98 -28.79 23.29
N ARG A 469 3.91 -30.12 23.46
CA ARG A 469 3.08 -30.74 24.51
C ARG A 469 3.55 -30.36 25.91
N ALA A 470 4.87 -30.26 26.13
CA ALA A 470 5.41 -29.79 27.39
C ALA A 470 4.97 -28.34 27.67
N THR A 471 4.98 -27.48 26.64
CA THR A 471 4.54 -26.08 26.75
C THR A 471 3.04 -25.97 27.00
N LEU A 472 2.21 -26.76 26.31
CA LEU A 472 0.77 -26.85 26.57
C LEU A 472 0.50 -27.27 28.01
N ALA A 473 1.24 -28.27 28.52
CA ALA A 473 1.12 -28.74 29.91
C ALA A 473 1.57 -27.67 30.94
N VAL A 474 2.41 -26.70 30.58
CA VAL A 474 2.71 -25.54 31.45
C VAL A 474 1.44 -24.69 31.64
N ILE A 475 0.67 -24.47 30.58
CA ILE A 475 -0.59 -23.70 30.61
C ILE A 475 -1.64 -24.44 31.45
N GLU A 476 -1.69 -25.77 31.34
CA GLU A 476 -2.61 -26.64 32.09
C GLU A 476 -2.14 -26.96 33.52
N HIS A 477 -0.93 -26.53 33.89
CA HIS A 477 -0.27 -26.83 35.16
C HIS A 477 -0.05 -28.33 35.46
N ASP A 478 0.09 -29.17 34.43
CA ASP A 478 0.39 -30.61 34.57
C ASP A 478 1.90 -30.88 34.63
N VAL A 479 2.43 -30.90 35.85
CA VAL A 479 3.85 -31.10 36.14
C VAL A 479 4.40 -32.43 35.61
N GLU A 480 3.63 -33.52 35.68
CA GLU A 480 4.10 -34.85 35.26
C GLU A 480 4.26 -34.90 33.73
N THR A 481 3.29 -34.35 33.00
CA THR A 481 3.35 -34.23 31.54
C THR A 481 4.47 -33.30 31.10
N ILE A 482 4.69 -32.16 31.77
CA ILE A 482 5.80 -31.25 31.47
C ILE A 482 7.14 -32.01 31.50
N ILE A 483 7.42 -32.76 32.57
CA ILE A 483 8.70 -33.47 32.74
C ILE A 483 8.85 -34.58 31.69
N THR A 484 7.80 -35.38 31.50
CA THR A 484 7.81 -36.51 30.58
C THR A 484 8.04 -36.05 29.15
N GLN A 485 7.31 -35.02 28.71
CA GLN A 485 7.41 -34.49 27.36
C GLN A 485 8.70 -33.69 27.14
N SER A 486 9.17 -32.90 28.13
CA SER A 486 10.44 -32.19 28.01
C SER A 486 11.63 -33.14 27.87
N ARG A 487 11.66 -34.24 28.65
CA ARG A 487 12.70 -35.27 28.52
C ARG A 487 12.64 -35.99 27.17
N ARG A 488 11.42 -36.25 26.67
CA ARG A 488 11.22 -36.81 25.33
C ARG A 488 11.75 -35.83 24.27
N ALA A 489 11.43 -34.55 24.38
CA ALA A 489 11.90 -33.51 23.47
C ALA A 489 13.43 -33.43 23.42
N LEU A 490 14.09 -33.28 24.57
CA LEU A 490 15.57 -33.20 24.65
C LEU A 490 16.29 -34.44 24.12
N LYS A 491 15.64 -35.62 24.10
CA LYS A 491 16.20 -36.85 23.51
C LYS A 491 16.17 -36.83 21.96
N PHE A 492 15.17 -36.18 21.37
CA PHE A 492 14.88 -36.27 19.94
C PHE A 492 15.21 -35.00 19.16
N LEU A 493 15.23 -33.83 19.81
CA LEU A 493 15.62 -32.56 19.18
C LEU A 493 17.05 -32.61 18.62
N HIS A 494 17.23 -31.96 17.47
CA HIS A 494 18.53 -31.78 16.86
C HIS A 494 19.37 -30.77 17.68
N PRO A 495 20.68 -31.00 17.89
CA PRO A 495 21.54 -30.09 18.67
C PRO A 495 21.56 -28.64 18.16
N ASP A 496 21.41 -28.45 16.85
CA ASP A 496 21.42 -27.12 16.22
C ASP A 496 20.08 -26.37 16.38
N ASN A 497 19.03 -27.03 16.88
CA ASN A 497 17.72 -26.41 17.12
C ASN A 497 17.70 -25.68 18.47
N LEU A 498 18.63 -24.74 18.64
CA LEU A 498 18.87 -24.02 19.89
C LEU A 498 17.61 -23.32 20.46
N PRO A 499 16.73 -22.68 19.66
CA PRO A 499 15.53 -22.05 20.20
C PRO A 499 14.59 -23.04 20.88
N VAL A 500 14.30 -24.18 20.25
CA VAL A 500 13.40 -25.20 20.80
C VAL A 500 14.04 -25.92 21.99
N LEU A 501 15.35 -26.17 21.94
CA LEU A 501 16.11 -26.71 23.08
C LEU A 501 16.06 -25.79 24.29
N THR A 502 16.23 -24.49 24.08
CA THR A 502 16.19 -23.46 25.12
C THR A 502 14.80 -23.37 25.76
N ALA A 503 13.74 -23.34 24.94
CA ALA A 503 12.36 -23.37 25.39
C ALA A 503 12.04 -24.65 26.21
N THR A 504 12.45 -25.82 25.70
CA THR A 504 12.23 -27.12 26.36
C THR A 504 12.95 -27.19 27.71
N THR A 505 14.19 -26.72 27.78
CA THR A 505 15.00 -26.74 29.00
C THR A 505 14.43 -25.79 30.05
N TRP A 506 13.95 -24.62 29.64
CA TRP A 506 13.24 -23.70 30.52
C TRP A 506 11.97 -24.34 31.10
N THR A 507 11.17 -24.97 30.24
CA THR A 507 9.93 -25.68 30.62
C THR A 507 10.20 -26.81 31.63
N LEU A 508 11.28 -27.57 31.44
CA LEU A 508 11.72 -28.58 32.42
C LEU A 508 12.16 -27.95 33.75
N GLY A 509 12.89 -26.82 33.70
CA GLY A 509 13.26 -26.05 34.89
C GLY A 509 12.05 -25.57 35.68
N HIS A 510 11.02 -25.08 34.96
CA HIS A 510 9.75 -24.66 35.54
C HIS A 510 9.03 -25.80 36.27
N ALA A 511 8.95 -26.99 35.68
CA ALA A 511 8.36 -28.14 36.37
C ALA A 511 9.15 -28.55 37.62
N HIS A 512 10.48 -28.54 37.58
CA HIS A 512 11.30 -28.81 38.77
C HIS A 512 11.08 -27.77 39.87
N GLN A 513 10.90 -26.50 39.52
CA GLN A 513 10.56 -25.46 40.47
C GLN A 513 9.20 -25.72 41.12
N LEU A 514 8.18 -26.13 40.35
CA LEU A 514 6.86 -26.51 40.88
C LEU A 514 6.91 -27.74 41.79
N GLN A 515 7.79 -28.71 41.52
CA GLN A 515 8.02 -29.86 42.40
C GLN A 515 8.82 -29.52 43.68
N GLY A 516 9.40 -28.32 43.76
CA GLY A 516 10.29 -27.92 44.85
C GLY A 516 11.73 -28.44 44.72
N ASP A 517 12.10 -29.09 43.61
CA ASP A 517 13.50 -29.45 43.31
C ASP A 517 14.26 -28.23 42.78
N ARG A 518 14.59 -27.33 43.72
CA ARG A 518 15.30 -26.07 43.44
C ARG A 518 16.67 -26.30 42.80
N ALA A 519 17.33 -27.42 43.12
CA ALA A 519 18.64 -27.74 42.56
C ALA A 519 18.55 -28.10 41.08
N ALA A 520 17.59 -28.94 40.69
CA ALA A 520 17.34 -29.24 39.29
C ALA A 520 16.83 -28.03 38.50
N ALA A 521 15.92 -27.24 39.07
CA ALA A 521 15.42 -26.01 38.46
C ALA A 521 16.56 -25.01 38.19
N SER A 522 17.42 -24.76 39.18
CA SER A 522 18.56 -23.85 39.02
C SER A 522 19.56 -24.33 37.95
N ARG A 523 19.82 -25.64 37.84
CA ARG A 523 20.66 -26.18 36.76
C ARG A 523 20.06 -25.90 35.38
N ALA A 524 18.78 -26.19 35.20
CA ALA A 524 18.09 -25.97 33.92
C ALA A 524 18.07 -24.50 33.52
N TYR A 525 17.79 -23.57 34.45
CA TYR A 525 17.82 -22.14 34.14
C TYR A 525 19.23 -21.62 33.81
N ASN A 526 20.27 -22.09 34.49
CA ASN A 526 21.64 -21.71 34.15
C ASN A 526 22.05 -22.24 32.76
N GLU A 527 21.61 -23.43 32.39
CA GLU A 527 21.81 -23.98 31.05
C GLU A 527 21.15 -23.11 29.99
N VAL A 528 19.87 -22.75 30.16
CA VAL A 528 19.15 -21.82 29.28
C VAL A 528 19.89 -20.49 29.13
N ILE A 529 20.33 -19.90 30.25
CA ILE A 529 21.06 -18.62 30.23
C ILE A 529 22.37 -18.77 29.46
N SER A 530 23.09 -19.89 29.63
CA SER A 530 24.35 -20.12 28.92
C SER A 530 24.17 -20.28 27.42
N THR A 531 23.15 -21.03 26.99
CA THR A 531 22.83 -21.28 25.58
C THR A 531 22.29 -20.03 24.91
N GLY A 532 21.36 -19.33 25.55
CA GLY A 532 20.74 -18.12 25.01
C GLY A 532 21.69 -16.95 24.78
N ASN A 533 22.74 -16.81 25.60
CA ASN A 533 23.80 -15.82 25.37
C ASN A 533 24.62 -16.09 24.09
N SER A 534 24.56 -17.30 23.54
CA SER A 534 25.28 -17.70 22.31
C SER A 534 24.40 -17.72 21.05
N SER A 535 23.07 -17.89 21.21
CA SER A 535 22.11 -18.02 20.10
C SER A 535 21.31 -16.74 19.79
N GLY A 536 21.37 -15.72 20.66
CA GLY A 536 20.61 -14.47 20.48
C GLY A 536 19.11 -14.57 20.84
N ASP A 537 18.65 -15.69 21.39
CA ASP A 537 17.27 -15.85 21.89
C ASP A 537 17.08 -15.10 23.20
N SER A 538 16.45 -13.92 23.14
CA SER A 538 16.31 -13.05 24.32
C SER A 538 15.20 -13.49 25.27
N VAL A 539 14.14 -14.14 24.79
CA VAL A 539 12.88 -14.29 25.55
C VAL A 539 13.04 -15.34 26.65
N TYR A 540 13.45 -16.57 26.30
CA TYR A 540 13.64 -17.63 27.29
C TYR A 540 14.85 -17.38 28.20
N THR A 541 15.85 -16.64 27.73
CA THR A 541 16.99 -16.20 28.54
C THR A 541 16.55 -15.21 29.61
N ILE A 542 15.70 -14.24 29.26
CA ILE A 542 15.09 -13.31 30.23
C ILE A 542 14.22 -14.09 31.23
N ALA A 543 13.33 -14.96 30.75
CA ALA A 543 12.46 -15.77 31.61
C ALA A 543 13.27 -16.63 32.59
N ALA A 544 14.27 -17.38 32.12
CA ALA A 544 15.14 -18.18 32.98
C ALA A 544 15.89 -17.35 34.02
N THR A 545 16.34 -16.15 33.65
CA THR A 545 17.02 -15.23 34.58
C THR A 545 16.05 -14.74 35.65
N ILE A 546 14.79 -14.43 35.30
CA ILE A 546 13.73 -14.09 36.26
C ILE A 546 13.49 -15.24 37.23
N ASN A 547 13.27 -16.46 36.72
CA ASN A 547 13.00 -17.63 37.56
C ASN A 547 14.19 -17.97 38.47
N LEU A 548 15.43 -17.82 37.98
CA LEU A 548 16.62 -17.97 38.81
C LEU A 548 16.67 -16.93 39.95
N GLY A 549 16.27 -15.69 39.69
CA GLY A 549 16.12 -14.66 40.71
C GLY A 549 15.06 -15.03 41.76
N GLN A 550 13.92 -15.59 41.34
CA GLN A 550 12.86 -16.06 42.23
C GLN A 550 13.35 -17.20 43.14
N LEU A 551 14.11 -18.15 42.60
CA LEU A 551 14.72 -19.22 43.39
C LEU A 551 15.72 -18.68 44.43
N GLN A 552 16.53 -17.68 44.06
CA GLN A 552 17.48 -17.04 44.96
C GLN A 552 16.77 -16.24 46.07
N GLU A 553 15.67 -15.55 45.75
CA GLU A 553 14.82 -14.87 46.72
C GLU A 553 14.21 -15.89 47.70
N ALA A 554 13.68 -17.01 47.21
CA ALA A 554 13.13 -18.09 48.03
C ALA A 554 14.19 -18.83 48.89
N ASP A 555 15.46 -18.74 48.52
CA ASP A 555 16.62 -19.23 49.28
C ASP A 555 17.19 -18.17 50.26
N ASN A 556 16.55 -17.00 50.36
CA ASN A 556 17.01 -15.86 51.15
C ASN A 556 18.39 -15.31 50.74
N LYS A 557 18.79 -15.51 49.49
CA LYS A 557 20.02 -14.96 48.88
C LYS A 557 19.73 -13.60 48.24
N LEU A 558 19.20 -12.66 49.03
CA LEU A 558 18.58 -11.42 48.53
C LEU A 558 19.53 -10.56 47.68
N SER A 559 20.79 -10.40 48.08
CA SER A 559 21.77 -9.62 47.30
C SER A 559 22.06 -10.23 45.93
N LEU A 560 22.07 -11.56 45.83
CA LEU A 560 22.24 -12.27 44.56
C LEU A 560 20.98 -12.10 43.70
N ALA A 561 19.79 -12.29 44.28
CA ALA A 561 18.50 -12.08 43.59
C ALA A 561 18.39 -10.66 43.01
N THR A 562 18.78 -9.62 43.77
CA THR A 562 18.82 -8.24 43.27
C THR A 562 19.73 -8.08 42.05
N SER A 563 20.93 -8.67 42.08
CA SER A 563 21.86 -8.61 40.94
C SER A 563 21.28 -9.30 39.70
N THR A 564 20.60 -10.43 39.90
CA THR A 564 19.94 -11.21 38.84
C THR A 564 18.78 -10.42 38.23
N TYR A 565 17.91 -9.81 39.04
CA TYR A 565 16.81 -8.98 38.53
C TYR A 565 17.28 -7.71 37.82
N ARG A 566 18.37 -7.08 38.28
CA ARG A 566 18.96 -5.94 37.54
C ARG A 566 19.50 -6.35 36.18
N ARG A 567 20.08 -7.56 36.06
CA ARG A 567 20.52 -8.12 34.78
C ARG A 567 19.34 -8.30 33.82
N VAL A 568 18.18 -8.72 34.31
CA VAL A 568 16.94 -8.80 33.50
C VAL A 568 16.59 -7.44 32.89
N LEU A 569 16.60 -6.37 33.70
CA LEU A 569 16.30 -5.03 33.20
C LEU A 569 17.29 -4.56 32.14
N GLN A 570 18.57 -4.91 32.27
CA GLN A 570 19.59 -4.61 31.24
C GLN A 570 19.33 -5.38 29.94
N MET A 571 18.90 -6.64 30.03
CA MET A 571 18.59 -7.48 28.87
C MET A 571 17.28 -7.08 28.17
N ALA A 572 16.32 -6.53 28.92
CA ALA A 572 15.01 -6.15 28.40
C ALA A 572 14.99 -4.84 27.61
N GLY A 573 16.12 -4.13 27.50
CA GLY A 573 16.25 -2.88 26.74
C GLY A 573 15.76 -1.63 27.49
N ASP A 574 15.84 -0.47 26.82
CA ASP A 574 15.36 0.82 27.32
C ASP A 574 14.43 1.47 26.26
N PRO A 575 13.11 1.57 26.51
CA PRO A 575 12.40 1.13 27.72
C PRO A 575 12.33 -0.41 27.86
N PRO A 576 12.21 -0.95 29.08
CA PRO A 576 12.15 -2.40 29.31
C PRO A 576 10.94 -3.03 28.64
N GLN A 577 11.14 -4.20 28.02
CA GLN A 577 10.03 -5.02 27.50
C GLN A 577 9.09 -5.50 28.63
N PRO A 578 7.78 -5.68 28.36
CA PRO A 578 6.80 -6.09 29.38
C PRO A 578 7.14 -7.37 30.15
N ILE A 579 7.87 -8.32 29.52
CA ILE A 579 8.33 -9.56 30.16
C ILE A 579 9.20 -9.32 31.41
N ALA A 580 9.83 -8.14 31.55
CA ALA A 580 10.66 -7.79 32.69
C ALA A 580 9.87 -7.37 33.94
N CYS A 581 8.53 -7.31 33.86
CA CYS A 581 7.67 -6.88 34.97
C CYS A 581 7.93 -7.67 36.26
N GLU A 582 8.09 -9.00 36.16
CA GLU A 582 8.38 -9.87 37.31
C GLU A 582 9.72 -9.54 37.99
N ALA A 583 10.71 -9.05 37.24
CA ALA A 583 11.98 -8.59 37.81
C ALA A 583 11.79 -7.27 38.59
N CYS A 584 10.99 -6.33 38.08
CA CYS A 584 10.61 -5.12 38.81
C CYS A 584 9.90 -5.47 40.12
N LEU A 585 8.98 -6.44 40.07
CA LEU A 585 8.25 -6.89 41.27
C LEU A 585 9.20 -7.54 42.29
N GLY A 586 10.14 -8.39 41.85
CA GLY A 586 11.17 -8.97 42.71
C GLY A 586 12.06 -7.91 43.37
N LEU A 587 12.50 -6.89 42.62
CA LEU A 587 13.27 -5.76 43.18
C LEU A 587 12.46 -4.96 44.20
N ALA A 588 11.18 -4.71 43.94
CA ALA A 588 10.29 -4.02 44.88
C ALA A 588 10.13 -4.81 46.20
N ARG A 589 9.95 -6.14 46.13
CA ARG A 589 9.87 -7.00 47.32
C ARG A 589 11.16 -6.96 48.14
N ILE A 590 12.32 -7.07 47.49
CA ILE A 590 13.62 -7.09 48.19
C ILE A 590 13.94 -5.73 48.82
N THR A 591 13.75 -4.63 48.10
CA THR A 591 13.99 -3.27 48.61
C THR A 591 13.06 -2.93 49.77
N TYR A 592 11.80 -3.39 49.72
CA TYR A 592 10.89 -3.31 50.85
C TYR A 592 11.40 -4.08 52.07
N GLN A 593 11.91 -5.31 51.90
CA GLN A 593 12.52 -6.09 53.00
C GLN A 593 13.77 -5.42 53.59
N TRP A 594 14.51 -4.63 52.80
CA TRP A 594 15.63 -3.81 53.25
C TRP A 594 15.21 -2.44 53.83
N ASN A 595 13.91 -2.16 53.91
CA ASN A 595 13.35 -0.90 54.38
C ASN A 595 13.75 0.32 53.53
N ASP A 596 14.06 0.11 52.24
CA ASP A 596 14.24 1.15 51.23
C ASP A 596 12.89 1.37 50.52
N LEU A 597 12.03 2.16 51.16
CA LEU A 597 10.64 2.36 50.74
C LEU A 597 10.53 3.16 49.43
N ASP A 598 11.47 4.08 49.18
CA ASP A 598 11.49 4.89 47.96
C ASP A 598 11.82 4.03 46.74
N ALA A 599 12.85 3.18 46.84
CA ALA A 599 13.20 2.24 45.76
C ALA A 599 12.10 1.19 45.55
N ALA A 600 11.47 0.71 46.64
CA ALA A 600 10.36 -0.24 46.55
C ALA A 600 9.17 0.36 45.79
N GLN A 601 8.82 1.61 46.08
CA GLN A 601 7.75 2.33 45.38
C GLN A 601 8.08 2.55 43.90
N GLN A 602 9.32 2.95 43.57
CA GLN A 602 9.76 3.17 42.20
C GLN A 602 9.65 1.88 41.36
N HIS A 603 10.19 0.76 41.87
CA HIS A 603 10.11 -0.52 41.17
C HIS A 603 8.67 -1.04 41.08
N GLY A 604 7.83 -0.82 42.10
CA GLY A 604 6.41 -1.14 42.07
C GLY A 604 5.64 -0.35 41.00
N GLN A 605 5.95 0.93 40.79
CA GLN A 605 5.36 1.74 39.72
C GLN A 605 5.79 1.26 38.33
N GLN A 606 7.06 0.89 38.15
CA GLN A 606 7.56 0.30 36.91
C GLN A 606 6.86 -1.02 36.58
N PHE A 607 6.65 -1.89 37.57
CA PHE A 607 5.86 -3.12 37.40
C PHE A 607 4.45 -2.81 36.85
N LEU A 608 3.73 -1.88 37.49
CA LEU A 608 2.37 -1.49 37.08
C LEU A 608 2.34 -0.93 35.65
N GLN A 609 3.34 -0.11 35.28
CA GLN A 609 3.44 0.45 33.94
C GLN A 609 3.62 -0.64 32.88
N LEU A 610 4.51 -1.61 33.12
CA LEU A 610 4.77 -2.71 32.20
C LEU A 610 3.58 -3.67 32.09
N THR A 611 2.87 -3.96 33.19
CA THR A 611 1.68 -4.83 33.14
C THR A 611 0.50 -4.23 32.36
N ARG A 612 0.44 -2.89 32.19
CA ARG A 612 -0.59 -2.24 31.36
C ARG A 612 -0.31 -2.33 29.86
N GLN A 613 0.89 -2.77 29.48
CA GLN A 613 1.31 -2.94 28.09
C GLN A 613 1.19 -4.41 27.63
N MET A 614 0.89 -5.33 28.55
CA MET A 614 0.53 -6.73 28.26
C MET A 614 -0.97 -6.82 28.07
#